data_AF-A0A4Y8C309-F1
#
_entry.id   AF-A0A4Y8C309-F1
#
_cell.length_a   1.000
_cell.length_b   1.000
_cell.length_c   1.000
_cell.angle_alpha   90.00
_cell.angle_beta   90.00
_cell.angle_gamma   90.00
#
_symmetry.space_group_name_H-M   'P 1'
#
loop_
_entity.id
_entity.type
_entity.pdbx_description
1 polymer ?
#
loop_
_entity_poly.entity_id
_entity_poly.type
_entity_poly.pdbx_seq_one_letter_code
_entity_poly.pdbx_strand_id
1 'polypeptide(L)' 'IEQFVYNLPQMITHPSYKELLSKRKDISDTAIIVSTGPSLTKQLPLLKKYANKATIFCADSSYPILAKHGIKPDYV' A
#
# COMPACT_ATOMS: atom_id res chain seq x y z
N ILE A 1 3.75 -7.12 -24.87
CA ILE A 1 3.70 -8.61 -24.78
C ILE A 1 4.86 -9.13 -23.94
N GLU A 2 6.09 -8.64 -24.12
CA GLU A 2 7.26 -9.07 -23.34
C GLU A 2 7.06 -9.01 -21.82
N GLN A 3 6.56 -7.90 -21.28
CA GLN A 3 6.31 -7.76 -19.83
C GLN A 3 5.35 -8.82 -19.26
N PHE A 4 4.39 -9.27 -20.07
CA PHE A 4 3.47 -10.35 -19.66
C PHE A 4 4.20 -11.69 -19.54
N VAL A 5 5.09 -12.01 -20.48
CA VAL A 5 5.89 -13.24 -20.45
C VAL A 5 6.89 -13.22 -19.29
N TYR A 6 7.53 -12.08 -19.02
CA TYR A 6 8.44 -11.92 -17.87
C TYR A 6 7.73 -12.09 -16.52
N ASN A 7 6.49 -11.61 -16.39
CA ASN A 7 5.73 -11.71 -15.14
C ASN A 7 5.02 -13.06 -14.95
N LEU A 8 4.91 -13.88 -16.00
CA LEU A 8 4.15 -15.13 -16.00
C LEU A 8 4.58 -16.14 -14.91
N PRO A 9 5.89 -16.39 -14.69
CA PRO A 9 6.35 -17.28 -13.60
C PRO A 9 5.95 -16.75 -12.22
N GLN A 10 6.00 -15.44 -12.01
CA GLN A 10 5.59 -14.81 -10.75
C GLN A 10 4.07 -14.90 -10.56
N MET A 11 3.29 -14.68 -11.61
CA MET A 11 1.83 -14.76 -11.56
C MET A 11 1.31 -16.17 -11.20
N ILE A 12 2.00 -17.23 -11.63
CA ILE A 12 1.60 -18.62 -11.31
C ILE A 12 1.96 -18.99 -9.85
N THR A 13 3.05 -18.43 -9.31
CA THR A 13 3.56 -18.77 -7.98
C THR A 13 2.95 -17.94 -6.85
N HIS A 14 2.27 -16.84 -7.16
CA HIS A 14 1.69 -15.91 -6.19
C HIS A 14 0.16 -16.01 -6.16
N PRO A 15 -0.47 -15.63 -5.03
CA PRO A 15 -1.92 -15.65 -4.92
C PRO A 15 -2.57 -14.78 -5.99
N SER A 16 -3.66 -15.30 -6.55
CA SER A 16 -4.40 -14.59 -7.58
C SER A 16 -5.10 -13.35 -7.02
N TYR A 17 -5.42 -12.41 -7.89
CA TYR A 17 -6.19 -11.21 -7.52
C TYR A 17 -7.51 -11.56 -6.80
N LYS A 18 -8.20 -12.62 -7.24
CA LYS A 18 -9.45 -13.08 -6.61
C LYS A 18 -9.22 -13.56 -5.17
N GLU A 19 -8.14 -14.29 -4.93
CA GLU A 19 -7.78 -14.73 -3.58
C GLU A 19 -7.42 -13.56 -2.69
N LEU A 20 -6.66 -12.58 -3.20
CA LEU A 20 -6.33 -11.36 -2.48
C LEU A 20 -7.59 -10.60 -2.07
N LEU A 21 -8.53 -10.39 -3.01
CA LEU A 21 -9.81 -9.76 -2.71
C LEU A 21 -10.59 -10.55 -1.66
N SER A 22 -10.72 -11.87 -1.81
CA SER A 22 -11.49 -12.69 -0.87
C SER A 22 -10.91 -12.67 0.55
N LYS A 23 -9.58 -12.64 0.69
CA LYS A 23 -8.90 -12.63 1.99
C LYS A 23 -8.93 -11.27 2.66
N ARG A 24 -9.01 -10.19 1.89
CA ARG A 24 -8.90 -8.81 2.39
C ARG A 24 -10.24 -8.08 2.45
N LYS A 25 -11.29 -8.66 1.86
CA LYS A 25 -12.67 -8.21 2.02
C LYS A 25 -13.01 -8.22 3.52
N ASP A 26 -13.50 -7.09 4.02
CA ASP A 26 -13.95 -6.89 5.40
C ASP A 26 -12.85 -6.91 6.49
N ILE A 27 -11.56 -6.80 6.13
CA ILE A 27 -10.49 -6.65 7.14
C ILE A 27 -10.41 -5.23 7.72
N SER A 28 -10.72 -4.21 6.91
CA SER A 28 -10.53 -2.82 7.28
C SER A 28 -11.63 -1.94 6.70
N ASP A 29 -12.35 -1.24 7.56
CA ASP A 29 -13.42 -0.31 7.17
C ASP A 29 -12.88 1.01 6.59
N THR A 30 -11.64 1.36 6.95
CA THR A 30 -11.00 2.62 6.55
C THR A 30 -9.70 2.35 5.81
N ALA A 31 -9.55 3.01 4.66
CA ALA A 31 -8.32 3.03 3.89
C ALA A 31 -7.79 4.46 3.80
N ILE A 32 -6.48 4.63 3.97
CA ILE A 32 -5.76 5.90 3.78
C ILE A 32 -4.88 5.77 2.54
N ILE A 33 -5.13 6.60 1.54
CA ILE A 33 -4.35 6.63 0.31
C ILE A 33 -3.35 7.79 0.39
N VAL A 34 -2.06 7.47 0.32
CA VAL A 34 -0.96 8.43 0.52
C VAL A 34 -0.27 8.73 -0.81
N SER A 35 -0.26 10.00 -1.21
CA SER A 35 0.44 10.52 -2.38
C SER A 35 1.59 11.47 -2.00
N THR A 36 2.48 11.79 -2.93
CA THR A 36 3.66 12.67 -2.73
C THR A 36 3.37 14.16 -2.72
N GLY A 37 2.21 14.59 -2.23
CA GLY A 37 1.93 16.01 -2.09
C GLY A 37 2.80 16.67 -0.99
N PRO A 38 3.15 17.97 -1.10
CA PRO A 38 3.88 18.69 -0.06
C PRO A 38 3.13 18.74 1.28
N SER A 39 1.80 18.59 1.24
CA SER A 39 0.93 18.47 2.41
C SER A 39 1.18 17.22 3.24
N LEU A 40 1.79 16.16 2.67
CA LEU A 40 2.05 14.90 3.36
C LEU A 40 2.88 15.15 4.62
N THR A 41 3.93 15.98 4.53
CA THR A 41 4.85 16.25 5.65
C THR A 41 4.13 16.75 6.89
N LYS A 42 3.08 17.57 6.73
CA LYS A 42 2.26 18.08 7.83
C LYS A 42 1.39 17.00 8.47
N GLN A 43 0.98 16.01 7.68
CA GLN A 43 0.09 14.94 8.10
C GLN A 43 0.81 13.69 8.61
N LEU A 44 2.14 13.58 8.47
CA LEU A 44 2.92 12.44 8.97
C LEU A 44 2.69 12.11 10.46
N PRO A 45 2.64 13.10 11.38
CA PRO A 45 2.38 12.81 12.80
C PRO A 45 0.97 12.24 13.03
N LEU A 46 -0.02 12.75 12.28
CA LEU A 46 -1.39 12.28 12.33
C LEU A 46 -1.52 10.87 11.75
N LEU A 47 -0.90 10.64 10.60
CA LEU A 47 -0.87 9.35 9.93
C LEU A 47 -0.27 8.28 10.85
N LYS A 48 0.82 8.58 11.56
CA LYS A 48 1.44 7.67 12.53
C LYS A 48 0.51 7.33 13.70
N LYS A 49 -0.31 8.27 14.17
CA LYS A 49 -1.31 8.03 15.23
C LYS A 49 -2.45 7.10 14.78
N TYR A 50 -2.84 7.18 13.51
CA TYR A 50 -3.97 6.42 12.96
C TYR A 50 -3.54 5.20 12.13
N ALA A 51 -2.24 4.96 11.97
CA ALA A 51 -1.71 3.86 11.14
C ALA A 51 -2.22 2.48 11.56
N ASN A 52 -2.51 2.26 12.84
CA ASN A 52 -3.04 0.98 13.34
C ASN A 52 -4.55 0.81 13.14
N LYS A 53 -5.27 1.85 12.67
CA LYS A 53 -6.74 1.87 12.57
C LYS A 53 -7.24 1.85 11.13
N ALA A 54 -6.34 2.00 10.15
CA ALA A 54 -6.70 2.08 8.75
C ALA A 54 -5.64 1.38 7.91
N THR A 55 -6.06 0.79 6.80
CA THR A 55 -5.15 0.20 5.81
C THR A 55 -4.49 1.33 5.02
N ILE A 56 -3.17 1.37 5.00
CA ILE A 56 -2.41 2.42 4.30
C ILE A 56 -2.00 1.92 2.91
N PHE A 57 -2.53 2.58 1.89
CA PHE A 57 -2.08 2.43 0.50
C PHE A 57 -1.14 3.58 0.16
N CYS A 58 0.04 3.25 -0.34
CA CYS A 58 1.07 4.20 -0.67
C CYS A 58 1.30 4.20 -2.18
N ALA A 59 1.34 5.35 -2.84
CA ALA A 59 1.88 5.42 -4.19
C ALA A 59 3.40 5.15 -4.16
N ASP A 60 3.96 4.58 -5.21
CA ASP A 60 5.40 4.27 -5.31
C ASP A 60 6.31 5.44 -4.85
N SER A 61 5.97 6.65 -5.26
CA SER A 61 6.76 7.84 -4.95
C SER A 61 6.67 8.27 -3.46
N SER A 62 5.63 7.90 -2.72
CA SER A 62 5.43 8.29 -1.32
C SER A 62 6.07 7.30 -0.33
N TYR A 63 6.46 6.11 -0.80
CA TYR A 63 7.09 5.09 0.04
C TYR A 63 8.37 5.58 0.74
N PRO A 64 9.33 6.24 0.04
CA PRO A 64 10.54 6.73 0.68
C PRO A 64 10.27 7.76 1.78
N ILE A 65 9.21 8.57 1.65
CA ILE A 65 8.85 9.59 2.64
C ILE A 65 8.27 8.93 3.89
N LEU A 66 7.38 7.94 3.71
CA LEU A 66 6.79 7.17 4.82
C LEU A 66 7.85 6.35 5.56
N ALA A 67 8.71 5.65 4.83
CA ALA A 67 9.77 4.82 5.39
C ALA A 67 10.75 5.66 6.24
N LYS A 68 11.14 6.85 5.77
CA LYS A 68 11.98 7.80 6.55
C LYS A 68 11.36 8.21 7.89
N HIS A 69 10.04 8.23 7.98
CA HIS A 69 9.31 8.60 9.20
C HIS A 69 8.85 7.38 10.03
N GLY A 70 9.27 6.17 9.63
CA GLY A 70 8.94 4.92 10.31
C GLY A 70 7.47 4.53 10.16
N ILE A 71 6.82 4.93 9.07
CA ILE A 71 5.45 4.52 8.73
C ILE A 71 5.57 3.43 7.67
N LYS A 72 5.07 2.23 7.99
CA LYS A 72 5.03 1.10 7.06
C LYS A 72 3.65 1.05 6.40
N PRO A 73 3.55 1.21 5.07
CA PRO A 73 2.29 1.00 4.37
C PRO A 73 1.96 -0.49 4.24
N ASP A 74 0.68 -0.81 4.16
CA ASP A 74 0.19 -2.18 3.94
C ASP A 74 0.33 -2.58 2.47
N TYR A 75 0.15 -1.61 1.58
CA TYR A 75 0.25 -1.78 0.13
C TYR A 75 1.05 -0.64 -0.48
N VAL A 76 1.84 -0.99 -1.50
CA VAL A 76 2.57 -0.09 -2.39
C VAL A 76 2.05 -0.31 -3.81
#